data_AF-A0A7S2AF18-F1
#
_entry.id   AF-A0A7S2AF18-F1
#
_cell.length_a   1.000
_cell.length_b   1.000
_cell.length_c   1.000
_cell.angle_alpha   90.00
_cell.angle_beta   90.00
_cell.angle_gamma   90.00
#
_symmetry.space_group_name_H-M   'P 1'
#
loop_
_entity.id
_entity.type
_entity.pdbx_description
1 polymer ?
#
loop_
_entity_poly.entity_id
_entity_poly.type
_entity_poly.pdbx_seq_one_letter_code
_entity_poly.pdbx_strand_id
1 'polypeptide(L)'
;ENIEKGTKALIVKNMLVNWDSWLLKVIQLYETSLVRHGFMLVGPTLCGKTEIAQILTTCMSNDGNPHKSVIMNPKAITDSQMYGVKDPISEEWTPGVFASIWQKYNNRSLKWT
;
A
#
# COMPACT_ATOMS: atom_id res chain seq x y z
N GLU A 1 -10.72 -18.64 -5.00
CA GLU A 1 -11.52 -18.47 -6.24
C GLU A 1 -11.98 -17.05 -6.53
N ASN A 2 -12.56 -16.30 -5.57
CA ASN A 2 -13.11 -14.97 -5.86
C ASN A 2 -12.03 -13.95 -6.30
N ILE A 3 -10.88 -13.92 -5.60
CA ILE A 3 -9.81 -12.95 -5.91
C ILE A 3 -9.14 -13.21 -7.25
N GLU A 4 -8.96 -14.46 -7.66
CA GLU A 4 -8.38 -14.76 -8.97
C GLU A 4 -9.27 -14.24 -10.11
N LYS A 5 -10.59 -14.47 -10.00
CA LYS A 5 -11.58 -13.94 -10.96
C LYS A 5 -11.60 -12.42 -10.96
N GLY A 6 -11.59 -11.79 -9.79
CA GLY A 6 -11.52 -10.33 -9.63
C GLY A 6 -10.24 -9.72 -10.22
N THR A 7 -9.10 -10.37 -9.99
CA THR A 7 -7.79 -9.96 -10.53
C THR A 7 -7.77 -10.06 -12.05
N LYS A 8 -8.28 -11.16 -12.63
CA LYS A 8 -8.40 -11.32 -14.10
C LYS A 8 -9.30 -10.25 -14.72
N ALA A 9 -10.41 -9.91 -14.08
CA ALA A 9 -11.29 -8.83 -14.54
C ALA A 9 -10.58 -7.46 -14.52
N LEU A 10 -9.77 -7.19 -13.49
CA LEU A 10 -8.99 -5.96 -13.38
C LEU A 10 -7.84 -5.89 -14.38
N ILE A 11 -7.17 -7.00 -14.68
CA ILE A 11 -6.14 -7.08 -15.73
C ILE A 11 -6.73 -6.64 -17.08
N VAL A 12 -7.90 -7.18 -17.44
CA VAL A 12 -8.59 -6.79 -18.68
C VAL A 12 -9.01 -5.31 -18.65
N LYS A 13 -9.55 -4.84 -17.53
CA LYS A 13 -9.97 -3.44 -17.36
C LYS A 13 -8.80 -2.46 -17.50
N ASN A 14 -7.63 -2.81 -16.98
CA ASN A 14 -6.43 -1.98 -17.02
C ASN A 14 -5.59 -2.18 -18.30
N MET A 15 -6.10 -2.95 -19.28
CA MET A 15 -5.40 -3.28 -20.53
C MET A 15 -4.02 -3.92 -20.30
N LEU A 16 -3.92 -4.74 -19.26
CA LEU A 16 -2.70 -5.47 -18.93
C LEU A 16 -2.69 -6.86 -19.58
N VAL A 17 -1.49 -7.37 -19.84
CA VAL A 17 -1.32 -8.73 -20.38
C VAL A 17 -1.43 -9.73 -19.23
N ASN A 18 -2.32 -10.71 -19.37
CA ASN A 18 -2.43 -11.79 -18.40
C ASN A 18 -1.27 -12.78 -18.55
N TRP A 19 -0.31 -12.71 -17.62
CA TRP A 19 0.76 -13.69 -17.47
C TRP A 19 0.50 -14.55 -16.24
N ASP A 20 0.41 -15.87 -16.40
CA ASP A 20 0.05 -16.77 -15.29
C ASP A 20 1.05 -16.71 -14.14
N SER A 21 2.34 -16.56 -14.44
CA SER A 21 3.40 -16.41 -13.44
C SER A 21 3.26 -15.11 -12.63
N TRP A 22 2.78 -14.03 -13.26
CA TRP A 22 2.54 -12.74 -12.62
C TRP A 22 1.26 -12.78 -11.77
N LEU A 23 0.19 -13.40 -12.27
CA LEU A 23 -1.05 -13.63 -11.54
C LEU A 23 -0.80 -14.44 -10.26
N LEU A 24 0.04 -15.48 -10.34
CA LEU A 24 0.44 -16.26 -9.18
C LEU A 24 1.08 -15.38 -8.09
N LYS A 25 1.83 -14.34 -8.46
CA LYS A 25 2.44 -13.41 -7.49
C LYS A 25 1.40 -12.51 -6.81
N VAL A 26 0.33 -12.14 -7.50
CA VAL A 26 -0.80 -11.41 -6.87
C VAL A 26 -1.48 -12.30 -5.83
N ILE A 27 -1.70 -13.57 -6.15
CA ILE A 27 -2.31 -14.54 -5.22
C ILE A 27 -1.40 -14.79 -4.01
N GLN A 28 -0.11 -15.01 -4.23
CA GLN A 28 0.87 -15.18 -3.15
C GLN A 28 0.93 -13.96 -2.23
N LEU A 29 0.82 -12.75 -2.79
CA LEU A 29 0.77 -11.52 -1.99
C LEU A 29 -0.49 -11.48 -1.12
N TYR A 30 -1.65 -11.85 -1.68
CA TYR A 30 -2.90 -11.94 -0.93
C TYR A 30 -2.79 -12.95 0.22
N GLU A 31 -2.34 -14.17 -0.04
CA GLU A 31 -2.18 -15.21 0.99
C GLU A 31 -1.22 -14.75 2.09
N THR A 32 -0.12 -14.10 1.73
CA THR A 32 0.84 -13.56 2.70
C THR A 32 0.21 -12.46 3.56
N SER A 33 -0.64 -11.61 2.96
CA SER A 33 -1.33 -10.52 3.68
C SER A 33 -2.33 -11.02 4.74
N LEU A 34 -2.88 -12.23 4.56
CA LEU A 34 -3.76 -12.85 5.56
C LEU A 34 -3.00 -13.33 6.80
N VAL A 35 -1.72 -13.68 6.65
CA VAL A 35 -0.90 -14.26 7.73
C VAL A 35 -0.02 -13.20 8.41
N ARG A 36 0.38 -12.14 7.69
CA ARG A 36 1.32 -11.13 8.19
C ARG A 36 0.89 -9.72 7.84
N HIS A 37 1.05 -8.81 8.78
CA HIS A 37 0.83 -7.37 8.58
C HIS A 37 1.91 -6.69 7.72
N GLY A 38 3.11 -7.28 7.66
CA GLY A 38 4.25 -6.73 6.90
C GLY A 38 4.86 -7.78 5.98
N PHE A 39 5.10 -7.39 4.73
CA PHE A 39 5.69 -8.23 3.69
C PHE A 39 6.49 -7.38 2.70
N MET A 40 7.38 -8.03 1.95
CA MET A 40 8.25 -7.38 0.98
C MET A 40 8.00 -7.93 -0.43
N LEU A 41 7.83 -7.04 -1.39
CA LEU A 41 7.79 -7.38 -2.82
C LEU A 41 9.18 -7.18 -3.43
N VAL A 42 9.89 -8.28 -3.68
CA VAL A 42 11.27 -8.27 -4.17
C VAL A 42 11.34 -8.83 -5.57
N GLY A 43 12.18 -8.23 -6.42
CA GLY A 43 12.40 -8.66 -7.80
C GLY A 43 13.11 -7.59 -8.64
N PRO A 44 13.46 -7.89 -9.89
CA PRO A 44 14.14 -6.96 -10.78
C PRO A 44 13.31 -5.70 -11.09
N THR A 45 13.97 -4.64 -11.52
CA THR A 45 13.32 -3.41 -11.99
C THR A 45 12.34 -3.69 -13.13
N LEU A 46 11.26 -2.93 -13.23
CA LEU A 46 10.23 -3.04 -14.29
C LEU A 46 9.46 -4.38 -14.35
N CYS A 47 9.56 -5.24 -13.34
CA CYS A 47 8.79 -6.49 -13.25
C CYS A 47 7.33 -6.31 -12.74
N GLY A 48 6.79 -5.09 -12.78
CA GLY A 48 5.39 -4.83 -12.38
C GLY A 48 5.08 -5.01 -10.90
N LYS A 49 6.07 -4.95 -9.99
CA LYS A 49 5.87 -5.12 -8.54
C LYS A 49 4.87 -4.14 -7.94
N THR A 50 4.94 -2.88 -8.36
CA THR A 50 3.99 -1.83 -7.95
C THR A 50 2.57 -2.18 -8.40
N GLU A 51 2.43 -2.65 -9.63
CA GLU A 51 1.14 -3.04 -10.22
C GLU A 51 0.52 -4.23 -9.47
N ILE A 52 1.32 -5.21 -9.03
CA ILE A 52 0.84 -6.34 -8.20
C ILE A 52 0.12 -5.82 -6.94
N ALA A 53 0.75 -4.90 -6.21
CA ALA A 53 0.17 -4.34 -5.00
C ALA A 53 -1.07 -3.47 -5.29
N GLN A 54 -1.06 -2.71 -6.39
CA GLN A 54 -2.18 -1.86 -6.80
C GLN A 54 -3.40 -2.69 -7.21
N ILE A 55 -3.23 -3.71 -8.07
CA ILE A 55 -4.32 -4.59 -8.47
C ILE A 55 -4.91 -5.31 -7.26
N LEU A 56 -4.07 -5.84 -6.36
CA LEU A 56 -4.57 -6.50 -5.16
C LEU A 56 -5.43 -5.53 -4.32
N THR A 57 -4.94 -4.31 -4.08
CA THR A 57 -5.66 -3.29 -3.32
C THR A 57 -7.00 -2.96 -3.97
N THR A 58 -7.03 -2.75 -5.28
CA THR A 58 -8.28 -2.48 -6.02
C THR A 58 -9.22 -3.67 -6.01
N CYS A 59 -8.71 -4.90 -6.13
CA CYS A 59 -9.50 -6.12 -6.07
C CYS A 59 -10.20 -6.26 -4.70
N MET A 60 -9.46 -6.05 -3.61
CA MET A 60 -10.01 -6.11 -2.26
C MET A 60 -10.99 -4.97 -1.97
N SER A 61 -10.75 -3.78 -2.55
CA SER A 61 -11.70 -2.66 -2.52
C SER A 61 -13.03 -2.94 -3.22
N ASN A 62 -13.01 -3.70 -4.33
CA ASN A 62 -14.22 -4.08 -5.04
C ASN A 62 -15.05 -5.14 -4.30
N ASP A 63 -14.44 -5.89 -3.38
CA ASP A 63 -15.11 -6.93 -2.57
C ASP A 63 -15.83 -6.35 -1.33
N GLY A 64 -16.07 -5.03 -1.31
CA GLY A 64 -16.86 -4.34 -0.29
C GLY A 64 -16.06 -3.76 0.89
N ASN A 65 -14.77 -4.08 1.00
CA ASN A 65 -13.89 -3.54 2.03
C ASN A 65 -13.02 -2.42 1.45
N PRO A 66 -13.24 -1.13 1.75
CA PRO A 66 -12.45 -0.06 1.17
C PRO A 66 -11.00 -0.12 1.66
N HIS A 67 -10.07 -0.48 0.76
CA HIS A 67 -8.63 -0.45 1.03
C HIS A 67 -8.02 0.84 0.48
N LYS A 68 -7.09 1.41 1.25
CA LYS A 68 -6.37 2.64 0.92
C LYS A 68 -4.88 2.35 0.90
N SER A 69 -4.22 2.70 -0.21
CA SER A 69 -2.76 2.59 -0.33
C SER A 69 -2.11 3.96 -0.13
N VAL A 70 -1.02 3.97 0.64
CA VAL A 70 -0.23 5.17 0.92
C VAL A 70 1.22 4.86 0.61
N ILE A 71 1.86 5.74 -0.15
CA ILE A 71 3.25 5.54 -0.60
C ILE A 71 4.12 6.56 0.13
N MET A 72 5.21 6.07 0.71
CA MET A 72 6.26 6.89 1.31
C MET A 72 7.62 6.42 0.79
N ASN A 73 8.48 7.37 0.39
CA ASN A 73 9.88 7.10 0.15
C ASN A 73 10.71 7.55 1.36
N PRO A 74 11.12 6.64 2.26
CA PRO A 74 11.84 7.01 3.48
C PRO A 74 13.22 7.60 3.19
N LYS A 75 13.84 7.30 2.03
CA LYS A 75 15.15 7.85 1.67
C LYS A 75 15.09 9.27 1.10
N ALA A 76 13.90 9.77 0.76
CA ALA A 76 13.73 11.13 0.25
C ALA A 76 13.53 12.16 1.37
N ILE A 77 13.38 11.70 2.62
CA ILE A 77 13.12 12.54 3.79
C ILE A 77 14.21 12.33 4.83
N THR A 78 14.44 13.34 5.66
CA THR A 78 15.36 13.23 6.80
C THR A 78 14.69 12.51 7.96
N ASP A 79 15.49 11.90 8.84
CA ASP A 79 14.99 11.17 10.01
C ASP A 79 14.12 12.07 10.90
N SER A 80 14.55 13.32 11.12
CA SER A 80 13.79 14.32 11.90
C SER A 80 12.44 14.65 11.26
N GLN A 81 12.35 14.72 9.93
CA GLN A 81 11.08 14.92 9.23
C GLN A 81 10.20 13.67 9.24
N MET A 82 10.80 12.48 9.19
CA MET A 82 10.06 11.22 9.17
C MET A 82 9.39 10.94 10.52
N TYR A 83 10.15 11.08 11.61
CA TYR A 83 9.72 10.71 12.96
C TYR A 83 9.21 11.89 13.80
N GLY A 84 9.60 13.12 13.45
CA GLY A 84 9.30 14.32 14.23
C GLY A 84 10.50 14.79 15.03
N VAL A 85 10.44 16.04 15.50
CA VAL A 85 11.52 16.68 16.24
C VAL A 85 10.94 17.55 17.35
N LYS A 86 11.60 17.55 18.51
CA LYS A 86 11.34 18.51 19.59
C LYS A 86 12.17 19.76 19.32
N ASP A 87 11.52 20.92 19.27
CA ASP A 87 12.24 22.19 19.18
C ASP A 87 12.97 22.46 20.52
N PRO A 88 14.30 22.69 20.51
CA PRO A 88 15.06 22.93 21.73
C PRO A 88 14.72 24.25 22.43
N ILE A 89 14.09 25.23 21.76
CA ILE A 89 13.77 26.53 22.34
C ILE A 89 12.34 26.56 22.88
N SER A 90 11.36 26.22 22.03
CA SER A 90 9.94 26.25 22.42
C SER A 90 9.51 25.04 23.25
N GLU A 91 10.33 23.99 23.27
CA GLU A 91 9.98 22.66 23.80
C GLU A 91 8.77 22.00 23.13
N GLU A 92 8.27 22.56 22.02
CA GLU A 92 7.14 22.02 21.30
C GLU A 92 7.53 20.82 20.43
N TRP A 93 6.61 19.86 20.33
CA TRP A 93 6.79 18.68 19.50
C TRP A 93 6.19 18.90 18.11
N THR A 94 7.03 18.82 17.08
CA THR A 94 6.56 18.81 15.69
C THR A 94 6.40 17.35 15.23
N PRO A 95 5.19 16.90 14.86
CA PRO A 95 4.97 15.53 14.40
C PRO A 95 5.65 15.28 13.05
N GLY A 96 6.24 14.09 12.90
CA GLY A 96 6.82 13.65 11.63
C GLY A 96 5.78 13.17 10.62
N VAL A 97 6.19 13.06 9.37
CA VAL A 97 5.36 12.63 8.23
C VAL A 97 4.69 11.27 8.50
N PHE A 98 5.40 10.33 9.12
CA PHE A 98 4.83 9.02 9.45
C PHE A 98 3.67 9.12 10.44
N ALA A 99 3.84 9.90 11.51
CA ALA A 99 2.82 10.11 12.53
C ALA A 99 1.59 10.81 11.94
N SER A 100 1.79 11.83 11.10
CA SER A 100 0.70 12.53 10.42
C SER A 100 -0.07 11.63 9.47
N ILE A 101 0.61 10.77 8.70
CA ILE A 101 -0.03 9.78 7.84
C ILE A 101 -0.86 8.81 8.69
N TRP A 102 -0.27 8.24 9.74
CA TRP A 102 -0.97 7.30 10.60
C TRP A 102 -2.24 7.91 11.22
N GLN A 103 -2.14 9.12 11.75
CA GLN A 103 -3.27 9.84 12.33
C GLN A 103 -4.38 10.09 11.30
N LYS A 104 -4.00 10.49 10.08
CA LYS A 104 -4.95 10.75 8.98
C LYS A 104 -5.75 9.49 8.61
N TYR A 105 -5.08 8.36 8.43
CA TYR A 105 -5.74 7.13 7.95
C TYR A 105 -6.41 6.31 9.05
N ASN A 106 -6.04 6.51 10.31
CA ASN A 106 -6.74 5.90 11.44
C ASN A 106 -8.01 6.67 11.85
N ASN A 107 -8.16 7.93 11.41
CA ASN A 107 -9.32 8.75 11.75
C ASN A 107 -10.56 8.36 10.91
N ARG A 108 -11.44 7.54 11.50
CA ARG A 108 -12.68 7.07 10.87
C ARG A 108 -13.72 8.17 10.59
N SER A 109 -13.59 9.35 11.21
CA SER A 109 -14.49 10.49 10.94
C SER A 109 -14.24 11.11 9.57
N LEU A 110 -13.02 10.95 9.03
CA LEU A 110 -12.65 11.49 7.73
C LEU A 110 -13.11 10.53 6.63
N LYS A 111 -14.28 10.81 6.07
CA LYS A 111 -14.90 9.98 5.01
C LYS A 111 -14.14 10.01 3.68
N TRP A 112 -13.40 11.08 3.40
CA TRP A 112 -12.82 11.38 2.07
C TRP A 112 -11.29 11.36 2.01
N THR A 113 -10.64 10.92 3.09
CA THR A 113 -9.20 10.59 3.14
C THR A 113 -9.06 9.21 3.68
#